data_AF-A0A2V8CHU8-F1
#
_entry.id   AF-A0A2V8CHU8-F1
#
_cell.length_a   1.000
_cell.length_b   1.000
_cell.length_c   1.000
_cell.angle_alpha   90.00
_cell.angle_beta   90.00
_cell.angle_gamma   90.00
#
_symmetry.space_group_name_H-M   'P 1'
#
loop_
_entity.id
_entity.type
_entity.pdbx_description
1 polymer ?
#
loop_
_entity_poly.entity_id
_entity_poly.type
_entity_poly.pdbx_seq_one_letter_code
_entity_poly.pdbx_strand_id
1 'polypeptide(L)'
;MTQVTRKSLVVLAMLAGNLLPVSAHARSTLVVPAQFPTIQSAVDFAAPGDTIKVLPGTYAEQVLIDKELTLKGAGASKTIIQAPPTLMPHAEDPVDRAGRPTTEIVLVTNGADVAMSGFTVTGPVSGMCDPLRPRRVLRRIAGIRVINGATLDLRDSRVTGIRENPLGLCNNGNGIGVGLTTINFAGGSVGHATIKNVRVDDYQEDGIFVSGPGSTATISENVVTGQGPSPLQEHLGIVIVDRAVATVTRNTISGHLCNVPNECGPDFFSQIQSYGIAAYGVDPGSGPGPGTVISENNVVNNDVGILVADGVGCCTVSENTVTNNRFMGVVFFDGSFTTSENVITGGDVGIQVIAATVDTVAVLHEDVITGTSIAPVQELSCCGVTATAIVQTK
;
A
#
# COMPACT_ATOMS: atom_id res chain seq x y z
N MET A 1 15.31 75.90 21.53
CA MET A 1 16.42 75.33 22.33
C MET A 1 15.81 74.45 23.42
N THR A 2 16.29 73.20 23.50
CA THR A 2 16.27 72.28 24.67
C THR A 2 14.96 71.61 25.14
N GLN A 3 14.82 70.34 24.68
CA GLN A 3 14.34 69.09 25.33
C GLN A 3 13.51 69.12 26.62
N VAL A 4 12.46 68.27 26.66
CA VAL A 4 12.46 67.05 27.52
C VAL A 4 11.70 65.92 26.79
N THR A 5 12.42 64.85 26.47
CA THR A 5 11.92 63.56 25.97
C THR A 5 11.40 62.71 27.13
N ARG A 6 10.13 62.28 27.09
CA ARG A 6 9.63 61.21 27.98
C ARG A 6 10.01 59.85 27.40
N LYS A 7 10.97 59.17 28.04
CA LYS A 7 11.26 57.76 27.80
C LYS A 7 10.15 56.90 28.42
N SER A 8 9.36 56.23 27.60
CA SER A 8 8.46 55.16 28.05
C SER A 8 9.28 53.88 28.24
N LEU A 9 9.39 53.42 29.49
CA LEU A 9 9.99 52.14 29.85
C LEU A 9 8.93 51.05 29.64
N VAL A 10 9.05 50.24 28.60
CA VAL A 10 8.25 49.02 28.44
C VAL A 10 8.97 47.91 29.20
N VAL A 11 8.42 47.48 30.33
CA VAL A 11 8.89 46.31 31.08
C VAL A 11 8.38 45.07 30.36
N LEU A 12 9.28 44.35 29.68
CA LEU A 12 9.00 43.05 29.11
C LEU A 12 9.01 42.01 30.24
N ALA A 13 7.84 41.63 30.73
CA ALA A 13 7.71 40.52 31.68
C ALA A 13 7.98 39.21 30.93
N MET A 14 9.19 38.66 31.07
CA MET A 14 9.48 37.27 30.68
C MET A 14 8.70 36.35 31.62
N LEU A 15 7.61 35.76 31.14
CA LEU A 15 7.05 34.56 31.76
C LEU A 15 8.07 33.44 31.58
N ALA A 16 8.83 33.14 32.63
CA ALA A 16 9.56 31.88 32.73
C ALA A 16 8.51 30.76 32.86
N GLY A 17 8.19 30.12 31.73
CA GLY A 17 7.40 28.90 31.72
C GLY A 17 8.15 27.82 32.50
N ASN A 18 7.60 27.39 33.63
CA ASN A 18 8.06 26.22 34.35
C ASN A 18 7.90 24.99 33.44
N LEU A 19 8.97 24.62 32.75
CA LEU A 19 9.12 23.30 32.16
C LEU A 19 9.21 22.30 33.32
N LEU A 20 8.06 21.74 33.71
CA LEU A 20 8.06 20.55 34.56
C LEU A 20 8.84 19.46 33.81
N PRO A 21 9.82 18.79 34.45
CA PRO A 21 10.52 17.70 33.82
C PRO A 21 9.51 16.60 33.52
N VAL A 22 9.32 16.29 32.23
CA VAL A 22 8.63 15.08 31.80
C VAL A 22 9.44 13.93 32.40
N SER A 23 8.89 13.26 33.41
CA SER A 23 9.52 12.06 33.95
C SER A 23 9.53 11.01 32.84
N ALA A 24 10.73 10.67 32.35
CA ALA A 24 10.89 9.60 31.38
C ALA A 24 10.36 8.30 31.99
N HIS A 25 9.31 7.73 31.41
CA HIS A 25 8.81 6.41 31.81
C HIS A 25 9.88 5.36 31.48
N ALA A 26 10.21 4.50 32.45
CA ALA A 26 11.12 3.40 32.19
C ALA A 26 10.39 2.36 31.34
N ARG A 27 10.86 2.15 30.10
CA ARG A 27 10.28 1.21 29.14
C ARG A 27 10.02 -0.15 29.78
N SER A 28 8.76 -0.55 29.82
CA SER A 28 8.33 -1.81 30.42
C SER A 28 8.09 -2.89 29.37
N THR A 29 8.06 -4.16 29.80
CA THR A 29 7.63 -5.27 28.96
C THR A 29 6.37 -5.88 29.54
N LEU A 30 5.28 -5.80 28.77
CA LEU A 30 4.00 -6.42 29.06
C LEU A 30 3.91 -7.75 28.31
N VAL A 31 3.37 -8.79 28.94
CA VAL A 31 3.33 -10.15 28.38
C VAL A 31 1.89 -10.61 28.24
N VAL A 32 1.50 -10.95 27.01
CA VAL A 32 0.18 -11.48 26.65
C VAL A 32 0.31 -12.99 26.39
N PRO A 33 -0.55 -13.87 26.97
CA PRO A 33 -1.69 -13.56 27.83
C PRO A 33 -1.36 -13.58 29.34
N ALA A 34 -0.08 -13.64 29.72
CA ALA A 34 0.33 -13.92 31.11
C ALA A 34 -0.06 -12.81 32.11
N GLN A 35 -0.04 -11.55 31.67
CA GLN A 35 -0.39 -10.37 32.48
C GLN A 35 -1.70 -9.72 32.01
N PHE A 36 -2.00 -9.81 30.72
CA PHE A 36 -3.18 -9.24 30.08
C PHE A 36 -3.88 -10.31 29.26
N PRO A 37 -5.20 -10.44 29.33
CA PRO A 37 -5.92 -11.52 28.63
C PRO A 37 -5.90 -11.36 27.10
N THR A 38 -5.72 -10.14 26.59
CA THR A 38 -5.77 -9.82 25.15
C THR A 38 -4.63 -8.88 24.75
N ILE A 39 -4.37 -8.75 23.45
CA ILE A 39 -3.40 -7.78 22.92
C ILE A 39 -3.93 -6.36 23.16
N GLN A 40 -5.21 -6.08 22.88
CA GLN A 40 -5.77 -4.74 23.07
C GLN A 40 -5.66 -4.27 24.52
N SER A 41 -5.96 -5.12 25.51
CA SER A 41 -5.86 -4.72 26.93
C SER A 41 -4.43 -4.41 27.37
N ALA A 42 -3.42 -5.03 26.75
CA ALA A 42 -2.03 -4.64 26.95
C ALA A 42 -1.70 -3.30 26.26
N VAL A 43 -2.23 -3.04 25.06
CA VAL A 43 -2.08 -1.75 24.35
C VAL A 43 -2.72 -0.59 25.12
N ASP A 44 -3.91 -0.82 25.68
CA ASP A 44 -4.63 0.16 26.49
C ASP A 44 -3.82 0.55 27.74
N PHE A 45 -3.21 -0.45 28.40
CA PHE A 45 -2.42 -0.26 29.61
C PHE A 45 -1.03 0.33 29.34
N ALA A 46 -0.41 -0.02 28.22
CA ALA A 46 0.96 0.37 27.89
C ALA A 46 1.16 1.89 27.89
N ALA A 47 2.30 2.32 28.44
CA ALA A 47 2.79 3.68 28.25
C ALA A 47 3.48 3.79 26.87
N PRO A 48 3.52 4.99 26.27
CA PRO A 48 4.30 5.21 25.05
C PRO A 48 5.75 4.74 25.22
N GLY A 49 6.23 4.02 24.22
CA GLY A 49 7.54 3.39 24.18
C GLY A 49 7.55 1.94 24.67
N ASP A 50 6.55 1.42 25.39
CA ASP A 50 6.58 0.08 25.96
C ASP A 50 6.69 -1.06 24.92
N THR A 51 7.10 -2.24 25.39
CA THR A 51 7.10 -3.47 24.59
C THR A 51 5.98 -4.41 25.03
N ILE A 52 5.13 -4.82 24.10
CA ILE A 52 4.13 -5.87 24.29
C ILE A 52 4.65 -7.15 23.64
N LYS A 53 5.03 -8.11 24.48
CA LYS A 53 5.45 -9.46 24.06
C LYS A 53 4.24 -10.37 24.04
N VAL A 54 3.87 -10.85 22.86
CA VAL A 54 2.73 -11.75 22.66
C VAL A 54 3.25 -13.19 22.51
N LEU A 55 2.88 -14.04 23.44
CA LEU A 55 3.23 -15.47 23.44
C LEU A 55 2.48 -16.22 22.31
N PRO A 56 2.93 -17.44 21.94
CA PRO A 56 2.23 -18.25 20.96
C PRO A 56 0.75 -18.43 21.29
N GLY A 57 -0.11 -18.31 20.28
CA GLY A 57 -1.56 -18.37 20.44
C GLY A 57 -2.29 -17.69 19.28
N THR A 58 -3.60 -17.90 19.25
CA THR A 58 -4.53 -17.21 18.35
C THR A 58 -5.36 -16.24 19.17
N TYR A 59 -5.35 -14.98 18.77
CA TYR A 59 -6.02 -13.87 19.43
C TYR A 59 -7.09 -13.34 18.48
N ALA A 60 -8.35 -13.67 18.77
CA ALA A 60 -9.49 -13.24 17.96
C ALA A 60 -9.97 -11.85 18.38
N GLU A 61 -9.32 -10.81 17.86
CA GLU A 61 -9.57 -9.42 18.25
C GLU A 61 -9.20 -8.43 17.13
N GLN A 62 -9.64 -7.19 17.28
CA GLN A 62 -9.11 -6.03 16.53
C GLN A 62 -8.16 -5.27 17.46
N VAL A 63 -7.06 -4.75 16.92
CA VAL A 63 -6.03 -4.05 17.68
C VAL A 63 -5.88 -2.61 17.17
N LEU A 64 -6.27 -1.64 17.98
CA LEU A 64 -6.07 -0.20 17.76
C LEU A 64 -4.82 0.25 18.52
N ILE A 65 -3.86 0.81 17.80
CA ILE A 65 -2.61 1.35 18.33
C ILE A 65 -2.50 2.83 17.96
N ASP A 66 -2.53 3.70 18.97
CA ASP A 66 -2.56 5.16 18.85
C ASP A 66 -1.40 5.85 19.58
N LYS A 67 -0.40 5.06 19.99
CA LYS A 67 0.78 5.52 20.73
C LYS A 67 2.04 4.74 20.31
N GLU A 68 3.21 5.30 20.60
CA GLU A 68 4.50 4.63 20.33
C GLU A 68 4.58 3.28 21.05
N LEU A 69 4.81 2.18 20.34
CA LEU A 69 4.92 0.84 20.94
C LEU A 69 5.84 -0.10 20.14
N THR A 70 6.35 -1.13 20.81
CA THR A 70 6.86 -2.33 20.15
C THR A 70 5.96 -3.51 20.42
N LEU A 71 5.32 -4.04 19.37
CA LEU A 71 4.47 -5.22 19.42
C LEU A 71 5.27 -6.42 18.85
N LYS A 72 5.55 -7.42 19.68
CA LYS A 72 6.45 -8.53 19.33
C LYS A 72 5.80 -9.89 19.56
N GLY A 73 5.51 -10.60 18.48
CA GLY A 73 5.02 -11.97 18.49
C GLY A 73 6.16 -12.99 18.62
N ALA A 74 5.78 -14.25 18.83
CA ALA A 74 6.74 -15.36 18.94
C ALA A 74 7.18 -15.93 17.57
N GLY A 75 6.74 -15.31 16.47
CA GLY A 75 6.98 -15.71 15.08
C GLY A 75 5.66 -15.89 14.33
N ALA A 76 5.64 -15.58 13.03
CA ALA A 76 4.42 -15.55 12.23
C ALA A 76 3.62 -16.86 12.24
N SER A 77 4.28 -18.02 12.38
CA SER A 77 3.61 -19.33 12.48
C SER A 77 3.09 -19.68 13.88
N LYS A 78 3.35 -18.85 14.88
CA LYS A 78 3.07 -19.13 16.31
C LYS A 78 2.12 -18.13 16.94
N THR A 79 2.15 -16.87 16.51
CA THR A 79 1.31 -15.80 17.06
C THR A 79 0.41 -15.25 15.97
N ILE A 80 -0.90 -15.43 16.13
CA ILE A 80 -1.92 -15.12 15.12
C ILE A 80 -2.89 -14.09 15.71
N ILE A 81 -3.03 -12.94 15.05
CA ILE A 81 -4.12 -11.99 15.25
C ILE A 81 -5.19 -12.35 14.22
N GLN A 82 -6.30 -12.88 14.69
CA GLN A 82 -7.39 -13.39 13.89
C GLN A 82 -8.54 -12.39 13.91
N ALA A 83 -9.09 -12.05 12.76
CA ALA A 83 -10.30 -11.24 12.67
C ALA A 83 -11.41 -11.88 13.51
N PRO A 84 -12.11 -11.12 14.36
CA PRO A 84 -13.30 -11.62 15.04
C PRO A 84 -14.42 -11.90 14.01
N PRO A 85 -15.46 -12.68 14.37
CA PRO A 85 -16.57 -12.98 13.47
C PRO A 85 -17.27 -11.75 12.89
N THR A 86 -17.21 -10.62 13.60
CA THR A 86 -17.73 -9.33 13.18
C THR A 86 -16.69 -8.26 13.49
N LEU A 87 -16.21 -7.57 12.46
CA LEU A 87 -15.41 -6.36 12.64
C LEU A 87 -16.33 -5.19 12.94
N MET A 88 -15.95 -4.42 13.96
CA MET A 88 -16.58 -3.16 14.32
C MET A 88 -15.64 -2.02 13.95
N PRO A 89 -16.14 -0.92 13.36
CA PRO A 89 -15.35 0.28 13.20
C PRO A 89 -14.92 0.82 14.57
N HIS A 90 -13.67 1.27 14.66
CA HIS A 90 -13.20 2.10 15.75
C HIS A 90 -13.84 3.50 15.65
N ALA A 91 -13.92 4.24 16.77
CA ALA A 91 -14.52 5.58 16.76
C ALA A 91 -13.69 6.56 15.91
N GLU A 92 -12.41 6.26 15.75
CA GLU A 92 -11.39 7.00 15.02
C GLU A 92 -11.39 6.67 13.52
N ASP A 93 -12.16 5.68 13.08
CA ASP A 93 -12.16 5.21 11.70
C ASP A 93 -12.71 6.26 10.74
N PRO A 94 -11.96 6.62 9.69
CA PRO A 94 -12.45 7.52 8.66
C PRO A 94 -13.67 6.94 7.95
N VAL A 95 -14.61 7.82 7.62
CA VAL A 95 -15.77 7.48 6.80
C VAL A 95 -15.50 7.99 5.38
N ASP A 96 -15.70 7.13 4.40
CA ASP A 96 -15.53 7.50 3.01
C ASP A 96 -16.67 8.40 2.51
N ARG A 97 -16.53 8.98 1.32
CA ARG A 97 -17.52 9.92 0.75
C ARG A 97 -18.91 9.30 0.53
N ALA A 98 -19.02 7.97 0.52
CA ALA A 98 -20.29 7.26 0.41
C ALA A 98 -20.89 6.90 1.79
N GLY A 99 -20.32 7.41 2.88
CA GLY A 99 -20.79 7.15 4.24
C GLY A 99 -20.38 5.78 4.78
N ARG A 100 -19.36 5.13 4.21
CA ARG A 100 -18.91 3.79 4.61
C ARG A 100 -17.70 3.90 5.53
N PRO A 101 -17.69 3.23 6.69
CA PRO A 101 -16.53 3.24 7.57
C PRO A 101 -15.40 2.37 7.01
N THR A 102 -14.18 2.64 7.44
CA THR A 102 -13.10 1.65 7.41
C THR A 102 -13.25 0.67 8.57
N THR A 103 -12.66 -0.52 8.44
CA THR A 103 -12.60 -1.53 9.50
C THR A 103 -11.35 -2.38 9.30
N GLU A 104 -10.62 -2.63 10.39
CA GLU A 104 -9.31 -3.27 10.33
C GLU A 104 -9.13 -4.33 11.39
N ILE A 105 -8.26 -5.31 11.12
CA ILE A 105 -7.78 -6.22 12.17
C ILE A 105 -6.73 -5.50 13.02
N VAL A 106 -5.83 -4.74 12.40
CA VAL A 106 -4.87 -3.89 13.10
C VAL A 106 -4.91 -2.47 12.52
N LEU A 107 -5.15 -1.49 13.37
CA LEU A 107 -5.14 -0.07 13.01
C LEU A 107 -4.01 0.64 13.77
N VAL A 108 -3.11 1.28 13.02
CA VAL A 108 -2.08 2.17 13.56
C VAL A 108 -2.42 3.60 13.15
N THR A 109 -2.61 4.48 14.14
CA THR A 109 -3.24 5.79 13.90
C THR A 109 -2.69 6.88 14.85
N ASN A 110 -3.23 8.09 14.74
CA ASN A 110 -2.98 9.25 15.62
C ASN A 110 -1.49 9.58 15.83
N GLY A 111 -0.68 9.47 14.77
CA GLY A 111 0.76 9.76 14.84
C GLY A 111 1.58 8.73 15.62
N ALA A 112 1.03 7.55 15.93
CA ALA A 112 1.76 6.47 16.59
C ALA A 112 3.00 6.05 15.79
N ASP A 113 4.08 5.69 16.49
CA ASP A 113 5.27 5.05 15.90
C ASP A 113 5.38 3.61 16.42
N VAL A 114 5.11 2.64 15.55
CA VAL A 114 4.93 1.24 15.96
C VAL A 114 5.94 0.34 15.26
N ALA A 115 6.72 -0.40 16.05
CA ALA A 115 7.47 -1.54 15.55
C ALA A 115 6.68 -2.83 15.79
N MET A 116 6.33 -3.55 14.73
CA MET A 116 5.56 -4.79 14.78
C MET A 116 6.32 -5.94 14.11
N SER A 117 6.47 -7.07 14.81
CA SER A 117 7.16 -8.23 14.21
C SER A 117 6.69 -9.58 14.73
N GLY A 118 6.80 -10.61 13.87
CA GLY A 118 6.56 -12.00 14.26
C GLY A 118 5.08 -12.37 14.41
N PHE A 119 4.19 -11.81 13.60
CA PHE A 119 2.75 -12.09 13.62
C PHE A 119 2.24 -12.66 12.30
N THR A 120 1.20 -13.48 12.36
CA THR A 120 0.22 -13.56 11.27
C THR A 120 -0.97 -12.68 11.63
N VAL A 121 -1.36 -11.75 10.75
CA VAL A 121 -2.64 -11.01 10.82
C VAL A 121 -3.56 -11.60 9.78
N THR A 122 -4.74 -12.10 10.19
CA THR A 122 -5.55 -12.90 9.27
C THR A 122 -7.06 -12.81 9.42
N GLY A 123 -7.76 -12.88 8.29
CA GLY A 123 -9.20 -13.11 8.22
C GLY A 123 -9.58 -14.60 8.22
N PRO A 124 -10.73 -15.00 7.67
CA PRO A 124 -11.58 -14.23 6.76
C PRO A 124 -12.25 -13.04 7.45
N VAL A 125 -12.58 -12.05 6.64
CA VAL A 125 -13.33 -10.87 7.05
C VAL A 125 -14.71 -10.95 6.40
N SER A 126 -15.77 -10.59 7.14
CA SER A 126 -17.15 -10.76 6.68
C SER A 126 -17.86 -9.42 6.56
N GLY A 127 -18.95 -9.37 5.76
CA GLY A 127 -19.85 -8.23 5.63
C GLY A 127 -19.21 -7.01 4.98
N MET A 128 -18.27 -7.27 4.07
CA MET A 128 -17.64 -6.26 3.21
C MET A 128 -18.57 -5.87 2.08
N CYS A 129 -19.25 -6.87 1.53
CA CYS A 129 -20.16 -6.73 0.39
C CYS A 129 -21.61 -6.75 0.86
N ASP A 130 -22.46 -6.02 0.14
CA ASP A 130 -23.90 -6.05 0.35
C ASP A 130 -24.47 -7.37 -0.18
N PRO A 131 -25.07 -8.23 0.67
CA PRO A 131 -25.56 -9.54 0.25
C PRO A 131 -26.72 -9.44 -0.76
N LEU A 132 -27.42 -8.30 -0.82
CA LEU A 132 -28.50 -8.04 -1.76
C LEU A 132 -28.01 -7.33 -3.02
N ARG A 133 -26.81 -6.72 -2.98
CA ARG A 133 -26.17 -6.01 -4.09
C ARG A 133 -24.69 -6.38 -4.14
N PRO A 134 -24.31 -7.55 -4.70
CA PRO A 134 -23.00 -8.16 -4.49
C PRO A 134 -21.78 -7.30 -4.87
N ARG A 135 -21.92 -6.36 -5.82
CA ARG A 135 -20.84 -5.41 -6.21
C ARG A 135 -20.79 -4.14 -5.34
N ARG A 136 -21.70 -3.98 -4.37
CA ARG A 136 -21.75 -2.81 -3.49
C ARG A 136 -20.96 -3.06 -2.21
N VAL A 137 -19.92 -2.26 -2.00
CA VAL A 137 -19.16 -2.21 -0.74
C VAL A 137 -20.01 -1.58 0.37
N LEU A 138 -20.05 -2.22 1.55
CA LEU A 138 -20.68 -1.72 2.78
C LEU A 138 -19.70 -1.03 3.73
N ARG A 139 -18.48 -1.54 3.79
CA ARG A 139 -17.38 -1.04 4.64
C ARG A 139 -16.06 -1.38 3.97
N ARG A 140 -15.04 -0.53 4.11
CA ARG A 140 -13.71 -0.78 3.54
C ARG A 140 -12.88 -1.58 4.53
N ILE A 141 -12.19 -2.62 4.08
CA ILE A 141 -11.44 -3.50 4.97
C ILE A 141 -9.97 -3.56 4.62
N ALA A 142 -9.12 -3.48 5.64
CA ALA A 142 -7.73 -3.91 5.54
C ALA A 142 -7.37 -4.90 6.65
N GLY A 143 -6.38 -5.76 6.38
CA GLY A 143 -5.74 -6.54 7.44
C GLY A 143 -5.01 -5.62 8.41
N ILE A 144 -4.16 -4.76 7.86
CA ILE A 144 -3.44 -3.72 8.61
C ILE A 144 -3.69 -2.37 7.93
N ARG A 145 -4.02 -1.32 8.69
CA ARG A 145 -4.05 0.07 8.18
C ARG A 145 -3.16 0.99 9.00
N VAL A 146 -2.49 1.90 8.30
CA VAL A 146 -1.65 2.96 8.89
C VAL A 146 -2.13 4.31 8.38
N ILE A 147 -2.65 5.17 9.26
CA ILE A 147 -3.28 6.46 8.91
C ILE A 147 -3.00 7.54 9.95
N ASN A 148 -3.52 8.75 9.72
CA ASN A 148 -3.50 9.90 10.63
C ASN A 148 -2.07 10.26 11.09
N GLY A 149 -1.12 10.22 10.16
CA GLY A 149 0.29 10.56 10.37
C GLY A 149 1.10 9.48 11.09
N ALA A 150 0.52 8.30 11.31
CA ALA A 150 1.21 7.22 12.01
C ALA A 150 2.28 6.52 11.15
N THR A 151 3.21 5.85 11.82
CA THR A 151 4.33 5.12 11.24
C THR A 151 4.34 3.68 11.72
N LEU A 152 4.55 2.73 10.80
CA LEU A 152 4.66 1.31 11.10
C LEU A 152 5.98 0.72 10.53
N ASP A 153 6.82 0.14 11.36
CA ASP A 153 7.89 -0.79 10.94
C ASP A 153 7.40 -2.23 11.13
N LEU A 154 6.89 -2.85 10.05
CA LEU A 154 6.37 -4.22 10.03
C LEU A 154 7.41 -5.19 9.46
N ARG A 155 7.80 -6.20 10.27
CA ARG A 155 8.80 -7.19 9.88
C ARG A 155 8.43 -8.64 10.19
N ASP A 156 9.01 -9.57 9.46
CA ASP A 156 9.01 -11.01 9.77
C ASP A 156 7.59 -11.56 10.05
N SER A 157 6.63 -11.11 9.26
CA SER A 157 5.19 -11.29 9.51
C SER A 157 4.47 -11.80 8.27
N ARG A 158 3.20 -12.18 8.45
CA ARG A 158 2.31 -12.57 7.36
C ARG A 158 0.98 -11.83 7.49
N VAL A 159 0.43 -11.35 6.38
CA VAL A 159 -0.93 -10.80 6.32
C VAL A 159 -1.72 -11.63 5.32
N THR A 160 -2.79 -12.29 5.76
CA THR A 160 -3.46 -13.27 4.90
C THR A 160 -4.95 -13.48 5.17
N GLY A 161 -5.69 -14.00 4.19
CA GLY A 161 -7.12 -14.25 4.33
C GLY A 161 -7.94 -12.97 4.47
N ILE A 162 -7.48 -11.84 3.92
CA ILE A 162 -8.23 -10.58 3.97
C ILE A 162 -9.24 -10.55 2.82
N ARG A 163 -10.26 -11.38 2.99
CA ARG A 163 -11.31 -11.61 2.00
C ARG A 163 -12.58 -12.16 2.64
N GLU A 164 -13.68 -12.08 1.91
CA GLU A 164 -14.88 -12.86 2.24
C GLU A 164 -14.66 -14.35 1.94
N ASN A 165 -15.40 -15.20 2.64
CA ASN A 165 -15.43 -16.64 2.41
C ASN A 165 -16.88 -17.16 2.44
N PRO A 166 -17.48 -17.48 1.27
CA PRO A 166 -16.93 -17.42 -0.08
C PRO A 166 -16.60 -15.99 -0.54
N LEU A 167 -15.78 -15.86 -1.59
CA LEU A 167 -15.42 -14.56 -2.17
C LEU A 167 -16.65 -13.78 -2.61
N GLY A 168 -16.69 -12.50 -2.22
CA GLY A 168 -17.67 -11.53 -2.70
C GLY A 168 -17.29 -10.97 -4.08
N LEU A 169 -18.17 -10.14 -4.65
CA LEU A 169 -17.96 -9.44 -5.93
C LEU A 169 -17.67 -7.94 -5.75
N CYS A 170 -17.55 -7.48 -4.52
CA CYS A 170 -17.17 -6.10 -4.27
C CYS A 170 -15.64 -6.05 -4.13
N ASN A 171 -14.98 -5.35 -5.05
CA ASN A 171 -13.55 -5.10 -5.06
C ASN A 171 -13.20 -4.36 -3.76
N ASN A 172 -12.75 -5.12 -2.76
CA ASN A 172 -12.49 -4.69 -1.40
C ASN A 172 -11.68 -5.78 -0.69
N GLY A 173 -10.87 -5.41 0.31
CA GLY A 173 -10.08 -6.35 1.10
C GLY A 173 -8.61 -6.23 0.80
N ASN A 174 -8.03 -5.15 1.33
CA ASN A 174 -6.61 -4.89 1.19
C ASN A 174 -5.83 -5.70 2.24
N GLY A 175 -4.69 -6.28 1.88
CA GLY A 175 -3.78 -6.86 2.87
C GLY A 175 -3.28 -5.79 3.84
N ILE A 176 -2.51 -4.84 3.33
CA ILE A 176 -1.93 -3.73 4.08
C ILE A 176 -2.26 -2.41 3.38
N GLY A 177 -2.89 -1.48 4.09
CA GLY A 177 -3.17 -0.12 3.60
C GLY A 177 -2.34 0.94 4.32
N VAL A 178 -1.63 1.78 3.57
CA VAL A 178 -0.83 2.91 4.08
C VAL A 178 -1.42 4.20 3.53
N GLY A 179 -2.01 4.99 4.42
CA GLY A 179 -2.78 6.18 4.07
C GLY A 179 -4.16 5.88 3.47
N LEU A 180 -4.82 6.95 3.02
CA LEU A 180 -6.13 6.94 2.35
C LEU A 180 -6.17 7.97 1.21
N THR A 181 -6.80 7.60 0.09
CA THR A 181 -6.97 8.49 -1.07
C THR A 181 -7.90 9.66 -0.77
N THR A 182 -7.64 10.78 -1.45
CA THR A 182 -8.47 12.00 -1.43
C THR A 182 -9.78 11.84 -2.21
N ILE A 183 -9.82 10.90 -3.16
CA ILE A 183 -11.04 10.58 -3.91
C ILE A 183 -12.05 9.86 -3.03
N ASN A 184 -11.62 8.84 -2.29
CA ASN A 184 -12.53 8.09 -1.43
C ASN A 184 -12.78 8.79 -0.10
N PHE A 185 -11.82 9.54 0.43
CA PHE A 185 -11.90 10.18 1.74
C PHE A 185 -11.67 11.68 1.63
N ALA A 186 -12.56 12.48 2.21
CA ALA A 186 -12.40 13.93 2.19
C ALA A 186 -11.11 14.33 2.92
N GLY A 187 -10.14 14.89 2.19
CA GLY A 187 -8.83 15.25 2.72
C GLY A 187 -7.80 14.12 2.75
N GLY A 188 -8.19 12.88 2.41
CA GLY A 188 -7.33 11.71 2.52
C GLY A 188 -6.88 11.44 3.97
N SER A 189 -5.86 10.60 4.13
CA SER A 189 -5.14 10.45 5.38
C SER A 189 -3.72 9.99 5.12
N VAL A 190 -2.76 10.56 5.83
CA VAL A 190 -1.34 10.24 5.65
C VAL A 190 -0.97 9.02 6.49
N GLY A 191 -0.21 8.09 5.92
CA GLY A 191 0.43 7.00 6.66
C GLY A 191 1.86 6.76 6.17
N HIS A 192 2.70 6.23 7.06
CA HIS A 192 4.08 5.88 6.76
C HIS A 192 4.36 4.42 7.13
N ALA A 193 5.04 3.67 6.27
CA ALA A 193 5.40 2.30 6.60
C ALA A 193 6.76 1.85 6.09
N THR A 194 7.45 1.03 6.88
CA THR A 194 8.46 0.10 6.40
C THR A 194 7.85 -1.30 6.47
N ILE A 195 7.78 -1.99 5.34
CA ILE A 195 7.22 -3.34 5.21
C ILE A 195 8.36 -4.21 4.69
N LYS A 196 8.93 -5.05 5.57
CA LYS A 196 10.13 -5.80 5.26
C LYS A 196 10.04 -7.27 5.66
N ASN A 197 10.38 -8.19 4.75
CA ASN A 197 10.30 -9.63 5.01
C ASN A 197 8.91 -10.06 5.49
N VAL A 198 7.88 -9.54 4.81
CA VAL A 198 6.47 -9.83 5.05
C VAL A 198 5.94 -10.67 3.89
N ARG A 199 5.13 -11.68 4.23
CA ARG A 199 4.33 -12.41 3.25
C ARG A 199 2.92 -11.84 3.22
N VAL A 200 2.44 -11.41 2.06
CA VAL A 200 1.07 -10.92 1.87
C VAL A 200 0.39 -11.79 0.82
N ASP A 201 -0.63 -12.54 1.22
CA ASP A 201 -1.29 -13.52 0.35
C ASP A 201 -2.75 -13.77 0.72
N ASP A 202 -3.58 -14.26 -0.20
CA ASP A 202 -5.00 -14.55 0.05
C ASP A 202 -5.83 -13.33 0.50
N TYR A 203 -5.62 -12.17 -0.15
CA TYR A 203 -6.45 -10.97 -0.04
C TYR A 203 -7.38 -10.84 -1.25
N GLN A 204 -8.41 -10.02 -1.15
CA GLN A 204 -9.46 -9.91 -2.18
C GLN A 204 -9.31 -8.72 -3.13
N GLU A 205 -8.65 -7.62 -2.77
CA GLU A 205 -8.47 -6.48 -3.69
C GLU A 205 -6.99 -6.23 -3.97
N ASP A 206 -6.31 -5.58 -3.03
CA ASP A 206 -4.90 -5.23 -3.17
C ASP A 206 -4.04 -5.86 -2.07
N GLY A 207 -2.83 -6.28 -2.40
CA GLY A 207 -1.89 -6.81 -1.41
C GLY A 207 -1.39 -5.72 -0.48
N ILE A 208 -0.61 -4.78 -1.03
CA ILE A 208 -0.09 -3.61 -0.33
C ILE A 208 -0.54 -2.36 -1.10
N PHE A 209 -1.31 -1.49 -0.45
CA PHE A 209 -1.91 -0.31 -1.03
C PHE A 209 -1.41 0.96 -0.33
N VAL A 210 -0.59 1.76 -1.02
CA VAL A 210 -0.02 3.02 -0.52
C VAL A 210 -0.72 4.17 -1.21
N SER A 211 -1.36 5.04 -0.45
CA SER A 211 -2.28 6.03 -1.02
C SER A 211 -2.34 7.35 -0.28
N GLY A 212 -2.64 8.39 -1.04
CA GLY A 212 -2.90 9.73 -0.53
C GLY A 212 -1.65 10.61 -0.50
N PRO A 213 -1.80 11.93 -0.74
CA PRO A 213 -0.68 12.86 -0.74
C PRO A 213 0.06 12.85 0.59
N GLY A 214 1.39 12.71 0.54
CA GLY A 214 2.25 12.70 1.72
C GLY A 214 2.44 11.33 2.37
N SER A 215 1.65 10.31 2.00
CA SER A 215 1.88 8.94 2.46
C SER A 215 3.17 8.37 1.86
N THR A 216 3.92 7.62 2.66
CA THR A 216 5.17 7.01 2.20
C THR A 216 5.30 5.55 2.60
N ALA A 217 5.97 4.74 1.77
CA ALA A 217 6.30 3.37 2.13
C ALA A 217 7.66 2.90 1.61
N THR A 218 8.41 2.17 2.43
CA THR A 218 9.52 1.33 1.98
C THR A 218 9.05 -0.12 2.01
N ILE A 219 8.97 -0.75 0.85
CA ILE A 219 8.44 -2.10 0.67
C ILE A 219 9.57 -2.95 0.11
N SER A 220 10.20 -3.77 0.96
CA SER A 220 11.35 -4.56 0.54
C SER A 220 11.42 -5.99 1.05
N GLU A 221 12.03 -6.88 0.27
CA GLU A 221 12.24 -8.29 0.67
C GLU A 221 10.92 -9.03 0.98
N ASN A 222 9.79 -8.59 0.42
CA ASN A 222 8.48 -9.18 0.66
C ASN A 222 8.12 -10.21 -0.40
N VAL A 223 7.17 -11.08 -0.06
CA VAL A 223 6.50 -11.99 -1.00
C VAL A 223 5.03 -11.62 -1.06
N VAL A 224 4.56 -11.12 -2.20
CA VAL A 224 3.18 -10.69 -2.43
C VAL A 224 2.54 -11.61 -3.47
N THR A 225 1.52 -12.37 -3.07
CA THR A 225 0.93 -13.41 -3.92
C THR A 225 -0.57 -13.23 -4.03
N GLY A 226 -1.05 -12.95 -5.23
CA GLY A 226 -2.47 -12.94 -5.55
C GLY A 226 -3.08 -14.34 -5.50
N GLN A 227 -4.40 -14.41 -5.65
CA GLN A 227 -5.15 -15.67 -5.55
C GLN A 227 -4.98 -16.61 -6.76
N GLY A 228 -4.18 -16.21 -7.75
CA GLY A 228 -4.12 -16.86 -9.05
C GLY A 228 -5.31 -16.44 -9.95
N PRO A 229 -5.68 -17.26 -10.95
CA PRO A 229 -6.74 -16.92 -11.88
C PRO A 229 -8.10 -16.74 -11.18
N SER A 230 -8.57 -15.50 -11.10
CA SER A 230 -9.82 -15.13 -10.46
C SER A 230 -10.95 -14.99 -11.49
N PRO A 231 -12.03 -15.79 -11.41
CA PRO A 231 -13.17 -15.64 -12.31
C PRO A 231 -14.13 -14.50 -11.88
N LEU A 232 -13.85 -13.82 -10.77
CA LEU A 232 -14.78 -12.91 -10.11
C LEU A 232 -14.41 -11.44 -10.26
N GLN A 233 -13.12 -11.13 -10.18
CA GLN A 233 -12.61 -9.75 -10.23
C GLN A 233 -11.09 -9.75 -10.43
N GLU A 234 -10.54 -8.58 -10.73
CA GLU A 234 -9.12 -8.27 -10.72
C GLU A 234 -8.58 -8.10 -9.30
N HIS A 235 -7.30 -8.41 -9.11
CA HIS A 235 -6.59 -8.19 -7.85
C HIS A 235 -5.19 -7.65 -8.14
N LEU A 236 -4.70 -6.74 -7.30
CA LEU A 236 -3.42 -6.07 -7.52
C LEU A 236 -2.41 -6.41 -6.43
N GLY A 237 -1.13 -6.46 -6.78
CA GLY A 237 -0.06 -6.81 -5.83
C GLY A 237 0.33 -5.64 -4.95
N ILE A 238 1.14 -4.74 -5.49
CA ILE A 238 1.59 -3.52 -4.82
C ILE A 238 1.07 -2.32 -5.60
N VAL A 239 0.36 -1.44 -4.92
CA VAL A 239 -0.34 -0.30 -5.52
C VAL A 239 0.12 1.00 -4.89
N ILE A 240 0.50 1.98 -5.72
CA ILE A 240 0.93 3.32 -5.32
C ILE A 240 0.09 4.34 -6.05
N VAL A 241 -0.74 5.09 -5.33
CA VAL A 241 -1.73 5.99 -5.95
C VAL A 241 -1.88 7.32 -5.24
N ASP A 242 -2.46 8.28 -5.95
CA ASP A 242 -2.85 9.60 -5.41
C ASP A 242 -1.68 10.30 -4.72
N ARG A 243 -0.59 10.51 -5.46
CA ARG A 243 0.62 11.24 -5.03
C ARG A 243 1.37 10.62 -3.83
N ALA A 244 1.06 9.39 -3.44
CA ALA A 244 1.87 8.64 -2.50
C ALA A 244 3.27 8.36 -3.08
N VAL A 245 4.28 8.22 -2.20
CA VAL A 245 5.66 7.92 -2.60
C VAL A 245 6.07 6.57 -2.03
N ALA A 246 6.59 5.66 -2.85
CA ALA A 246 7.09 4.39 -2.34
C ALA A 246 8.44 3.98 -2.92
N THR A 247 9.24 3.30 -2.12
CA THR A 247 10.41 2.55 -2.57
C THR A 247 10.06 1.07 -2.54
N VAL A 248 9.89 0.45 -3.70
CA VAL A 248 9.50 -0.95 -3.88
C VAL A 248 10.73 -1.71 -4.40
N THR A 249 11.42 -2.43 -3.53
CA THR A 249 12.70 -3.07 -3.88
C THR A 249 12.84 -4.52 -3.43
N ARG A 250 13.43 -5.38 -4.28
CA ARG A 250 13.78 -6.77 -3.89
C ARG A 250 12.59 -7.58 -3.39
N ASN A 251 11.39 -7.33 -3.93
CA ASN A 251 10.19 -8.10 -3.62
C ASN A 251 9.98 -9.20 -4.67
N THR A 252 9.29 -10.27 -4.30
CA THR A 252 8.73 -11.25 -5.25
C THR A 252 7.22 -11.07 -5.33
N ILE A 253 6.70 -10.76 -6.52
CA ILE A 253 5.28 -10.49 -6.75
C ILE A 253 4.72 -11.43 -7.82
N SER A 254 3.63 -12.14 -7.51
CA SER A 254 3.08 -13.13 -8.43
C SER A 254 1.58 -13.43 -8.25
N GLY A 255 0.96 -14.06 -9.26
CA GLY A 255 -0.37 -14.65 -9.13
C GLY A 255 -1.53 -13.66 -9.25
N HIS A 256 -1.33 -12.49 -9.84
CA HIS A 256 -2.37 -11.50 -10.11
C HIS A 256 -2.94 -11.74 -11.52
N LEU A 257 -4.00 -12.53 -11.62
CA LEU A 257 -4.56 -12.99 -12.89
C LEU A 257 -6.08 -12.82 -12.90
N CYS A 258 -6.62 -12.02 -13.82
CA CYS A 258 -8.06 -11.88 -13.99
C CYS A 258 -8.62 -12.78 -15.09
N ASN A 259 -9.67 -13.54 -14.77
CA ASN A 259 -10.38 -14.45 -15.67
C ASN A 259 -11.89 -14.18 -15.70
N VAL A 260 -12.33 -12.95 -15.40
CA VAL A 260 -13.73 -12.56 -15.54
C VAL A 260 -14.13 -12.65 -17.03
N PRO A 261 -15.11 -13.51 -17.40
CA PRO A 261 -15.45 -13.74 -18.80
C PRO A 261 -15.91 -12.47 -19.52
N ASN A 262 -15.34 -12.20 -20.70
CA ASN A 262 -15.60 -11.02 -21.53
C ASN A 262 -15.24 -9.66 -20.90
N GLU A 263 -14.68 -9.63 -19.68
CA GLU A 263 -14.18 -8.40 -19.03
C GLU A 263 -12.65 -8.37 -19.04
N CYS A 264 -11.99 -9.50 -18.80
CA CYS A 264 -10.52 -9.57 -18.67
C CYS A 264 -9.82 -10.07 -19.93
N GLY A 265 -8.68 -9.46 -20.26
CA GLY A 265 -7.92 -9.79 -21.47
C GLY A 265 -6.81 -8.78 -21.80
N PRO A 266 -6.09 -9.00 -22.92
CA PRO A 266 -4.89 -8.24 -23.27
C PRO A 266 -5.17 -6.85 -23.84
N ASP A 267 -6.40 -6.52 -24.26
CA ASP A 267 -6.70 -5.19 -24.80
C ASP A 267 -6.73 -4.15 -23.66
N PHE A 268 -5.68 -3.33 -23.60
CA PHE A 268 -5.52 -2.31 -22.58
C PHE A 268 -6.66 -1.28 -22.53
N PHE A 269 -7.28 -0.94 -23.67
CA PHE A 269 -8.30 0.11 -23.70
C PHE A 269 -9.69 -0.39 -23.35
N SER A 270 -9.97 -1.67 -23.56
CA SER A 270 -11.33 -2.21 -23.46
C SER A 270 -11.50 -3.35 -22.46
N GLN A 271 -10.41 -3.89 -21.93
CA GLN A 271 -10.42 -5.04 -21.02
C GLN A 271 -9.66 -4.74 -19.73
N ILE A 272 -9.96 -5.52 -18.68
CA ILE A 272 -9.35 -5.41 -17.36
C ILE A 272 -8.13 -6.33 -17.28
N GLN A 273 -7.07 -5.83 -16.63
CA GLN A 273 -5.86 -6.60 -16.30
C GLN A 273 -5.60 -6.55 -14.80
N SER A 274 -4.95 -7.60 -14.29
CA SER A 274 -4.40 -7.63 -12.92
C SER A 274 -2.90 -7.33 -12.92
N TYR A 275 -2.46 -6.46 -12.01
CA TYR A 275 -1.09 -5.95 -12.00
C TYR A 275 -0.28 -6.54 -10.84
N GLY A 276 0.97 -6.92 -11.11
CA GLY A 276 1.93 -7.21 -10.06
C GLY A 276 2.25 -5.94 -9.25
N ILE A 277 2.75 -4.90 -9.94
CA ILE A 277 2.98 -3.58 -9.35
C ILE A 277 2.24 -2.55 -10.20
N ALA A 278 1.46 -1.66 -9.58
CA ALA A 278 0.76 -0.58 -10.26
C ALA A 278 1.02 0.75 -9.55
N ALA A 279 1.52 1.74 -10.29
CA ALA A 279 1.72 3.10 -9.80
C ALA A 279 0.98 4.08 -10.73
N TYR A 280 -0.14 4.65 -10.31
CA TYR A 280 -1.02 5.40 -11.21
C TYR A 280 -1.81 6.50 -10.49
N GLY A 281 -2.35 7.45 -11.26
CA GLY A 281 -3.24 8.49 -10.75
C GLY A 281 -4.68 8.02 -10.66
N VAL A 282 -5.45 8.63 -9.76
CA VAL A 282 -6.89 8.41 -9.61
C VAL A 282 -7.72 9.51 -10.29
N ASP A 283 -7.09 10.64 -10.59
CA ASP A 283 -7.52 11.76 -11.43
C ASP A 283 -6.32 12.34 -12.23
N PRO A 284 -6.54 13.05 -13.35
CA PRO A 284 -5.45 13.61 -14.15
C PRO A 284 -4.47 14.45 -13.31
N GLY A 285 -3.17 14.11 -13.36
CA GLY A 285 -2.14 14.80 -12.58
C GLY A 285 -2.08 14.42 -11.08
N SER A 286 -2.68 13.28 -10.71
CA SER A 286 -2.56 12.67 -9.37
C SER A 286 -1.71 11.41 -9.34
N GLY A 287 -0.87 11.24 -10.36
CA GLY A 287 0.08 10.15 -10.45
C GLY A 287 0.94 10.00 -9.19
N PRO A 288 1.69 8.88 -9.10
CA PRO A 288 2.59 8.61 -7.98
C PRO A 288 3.52 9.80 -7.72
N GLY A 289 3.80 10.05 -6.44
CA GLY A 289 4.61 11.19 -6.02
C GLY A 289 6.06 11.07 -6.54
N PRO A 290 6.73 12.20 -6.87
CA PRO A 290 8.13 12.20 -7.28
C PRO A 290 9.02 11.49 -6.27
N GLY A 291 9.96 10.68 -6.77
CA GLY A 291 10.83 9.86 -5.94
C GLY A 291 10.32 8.44 -5.67
N THR A 292 9.19 8.03 -6.26
CA THR A 292 8.81 6.60 -6.26
C THR A 292 9.82 5.79 -7.07
N VAL A 293 10.28 4.70 -6.49
CA VAL A 293 11.27 3.77 -7.05
C VAL A 293 10.69 2.37 -7.09
N ILE A 294 10.76 1.72 -8.24
CA ILE A 294 10.39 0.32 -8.45
C ILE A 294 11.62 -0.36 -9.05
N SER A 295 12.45 -0.97 -8.19
CA SER A 295 13.70 -1.57 -8.65
C SER A 295 14.03 -2.92 -8.04
N GLU A 296 14.85 -3.72 -8.73
CA GLU A 296 15.35 -5.01 -8.23
C GLU A 296 14.24 -6.01 -7.82
N ASN A 297 13.00 -5.85 -8.32
CA ASN A 297 11.91 -6.76 -8.00
C ASN A 297 11.88 -7.95 -8.96
N ASN A 298 11.40 -9.08 -8.46
CA ASN A 298 11.06 -10.25 -9.25
C ASN A 298 9.53 -10.31 -9.44
N VAL A 299 9.06 -9.93 -10.63
CA VAL A 299 7.63 -9.79 -10.95
C VAL A 299 7.22 -10.85 -11.95
N VAL A 300 6.51 -11.87 -11.49
CA VAL A 300 6.37 -13.14 -12.21
C VAL A 300 4.93 -13.68 -12.23
N ASN A 301 4.47 -14.22 -13.37
CA ASN A 301 3.17 -14.88 -13.50
C ASN A 301 1.96 -14.00 -13.09
N ASN A 302 1.93 -12.75 -13.52
CA ASN A 302 0.76 -11.84 -13.42
C ASN A 302 0.17 -11.58 -14.81
N ASP A 303 -0.94 -10.86 -14.94
CA ASP A 303 -1.40 -10.43 -16.28
C ASP A 303 -0.46 -9.38 -16.85
N VAL A 304 -0.19 -8.37 -16.04
CA VAL A 304 0.79 -7.34 -16.31
C VAL A 304 1.80 -7.30 -15.17
N GLY A 305 3.08 -7.25 -15.49
CA GLY A 305 4.13 -7.16 -14.49
C GLY A 305 4.06 -5.83 -13.73
N ILE A 306 4.44 -4.75 -14.40
CA ILE A 306 4.52 -3.40 -13.82
C ILE A 306 3.72 -2.42 -14.68
N LEU A 307 2.83 -1.64 -14.07
CA LEU A 307 2.18 -0.47 -14.67
C LEU A 307 2.68 0.80 -13.98
N VAL A 308 3.13 1.77 -14.77
CA VAL A 308 3.32 3.15 -14.31
C VAL A 308 2.51 4.09 -15.20
N ALA A 309 1.61 4.86 -14.60
CA ALA A 309 0.77 5.82 -15.30
C ALA A 309 0.81 7.22 -14.66
N ASP A 310 0.44 8.24 -15.43
CA ASP A 310 0.36 9.64 -14.98
C ASP A 310 1.70 10.19 -14.43
N GLY A 311 2.82 9.67 -14.94
CA GLY A 311 4.16 10.03 -14.47
C GLY A 311 4.68 11.29 -15.14
N VAL A 312 4.75 12.40 -14.40
CA VAL A 312 5.57 13.56 -14.76
C VAL A 312 6.58 13.77 -13.65
N GLY A 313 7.86 13.44 -13.89
CA GLY A 313 8.90 13.48 -12.86
C GLY A 313 8.85 12.31 -11.85
N CYS A 314 8.01 11.32 -12.12
CA CYS A 314 7.98 9.98 -11.55
C CYS A 314 7.91 8.97 -12.71
N CYS A 315 8.39 7.74 -12.63
CA CYS A 315 9.02 7.03 -11.52
C CYS A 315 10.29 6.33 -12.03
N THR A 316 11.19 5.92 -11.14
CA THR A 316 12.33 5.07 -11.53
C THR A 316 11.88 3.62 -11.62
N VAL A 317 11.93 3.04 -12.81
CA VAL A 317 11.70 1.60 -13.04
C VAL A 317 12.99 0.98 -13.53
N SER A 318 13.72 0.28 -12.65
CA SER A 318 15.05 -0.21 -13.02
C SER A 318 15.41 -1.57 -12.43
N GLU A 319 16.27 -2.33 -13.12
CA GLU A 319 16.87 -3.56 -12.58
C GLU A 319 15.84 -4.63 -12.14
N ASN A 320 14.59 -4.56 -12.61
CA ASN A 320 13.57 -5.55 -12.29
C ASN A 320 13.72 -6.79 -13.20
N THR A 321 13.48 -7.96 -12.64
CA THR A 321 13.29 -9.20 -13.40
C THR A 321 11.79 -9.44 -13.58
N VAL A 322 11.30 -9.32 -14.81
CA VAL A 322 9.87 -9.38 -15.15
C VAL A 322 9.64 -10.58 -16.07
N THR A 323 9.07 -11.66 -15.54
CA THR A 323 9.10 -12.96 -16.23
C THR A 323 7.72 -13.61 -16.32
N ASN A 324 7.36 -14.17 -17.48
CA ASN A 324 6.15 -14.97 -17.68
C ASN A 324 4.85 -14.26 -17.24
N ASN A 325 4.78 -12.94 -17.36
CA ASN A 325 3.50 -12.24 -17.23
C ASN A 325 2.67 -12.48 -18.50
N ARG A 326 1.36 -12.73 -18.36
CA ARG A 326 0.48 -13.27 -19.40
C ARG A 326 0.37 -12.34 -20.60
N PHE A 327 0.28 -11.04 -20.38
CA PHE A 327 0.08 -10.03 -21.43
C PHE A 327 1.28 -9.10 -21.56
N MET A 328 1.50 -8.19 -20.60
CA MET A 328 2.57 -7.19 -20.70
C MET A 328 3.61 -7.35 -19.60
N GLY A 329 4.89 -7.15 -19.93
CA GLY A 329 5.95 -7.04 -18.94
C GLY A 329 5.84 -5.74 -18.15
N VAL A 330 6.11 -4.61 -18.82
CA VAL A 330 6.00 -3.26 -18.26
C VAL A 330 5.10 -2.41 -19.14
N VAL A 331 4.24 -1.60 -18.52
CA VAL A 331 3.35 -0.65 -19.19
C VAL A 331 3.64 0.76 -18.70
N PHE A 332 3.81 1.68 -19.64
CA PHE A 332 3.88 3.12 -19.41
C PHE A 332 2.66 3.77 -20.05
N PHE A 333 1.90 4.52 -19.26
CA PHE A 333 0.62 5.08 -19.70
C PHE A 333 0.50 6.57 -19.36
N ASP A 334 0.25 7.42 -20.35
CA ASP A 334 -0.08 8.84 -20.16
C ASP A 334 0.97 9.61 -19.32
N GLY A 335 2.17 9.82 -19.89
CA GLY A 335 3.22 10.58 -19.20
C GLY A 335 4.61 10.48 -19.82
N SER A 336 5.61 10.96 -19.10
CA SER A 336 7.02 10.90 -19.49
C SER A 336 7.79 10.00 -18.53
N PHE A 337 8.38 8.93 -19.07
CA PHE A 337 8.95 7.85 -18.29
C PHE A 337 10.39 7.54 -18.72
N THR A 338 11.17 7.04 -17.76
CA THR A 338 12.50 6.49 -17.98
C THR A 338 12.58 5.13 -17.32
N THR A 339 13.13 4.16 -18.02
CA THR A 339 13.33 2.81 -17.52
C THR A 339 14.72 2.34 -17.87
N SER A 340 15.32 1.51 -17.01
CA SER A 340 16.67 1.04 -17.24
C SER A 340 17.00 -0.34 -16.69
N GLU A 341 17.81 -1.10 -17.42
CA GLU A 341 18.42 -2.35 -16.93
C GLU A 341 17.41 -3.42 -16.47
N ASN A 342 16.15 -3.37 -16.92
CA ASN A 342 15.20 -4.43 -16.60
C ASN A 342 15.42 -5.65 -17.50
N VAL A 343 15.21 -6.84 -16.94
CA VAL A 343 15.25 -8.10 -17.68
C VAL A 343 13.82 -8.63 -17.83
N ILE A 344 13.28 -8.54 -19.04
CA ILE A 344 11.89 -8.88 -19.35
C ILE A 344 11.86 -10.13 -20.24
N THR A 345 11.21 -11.19 -19.78
CA THR A 345 11.15 -12.47 -20.51
C THR A 345 9.74 -13.03 -20.60
N GLY A 346 9.29 -13.34 -21.82
CA GLY A 346 7.96 -13.90 -22.06
C GLY A 346 6.84 -12.85 -22.15
N GLY A 347 5.60 -13.32 -22.19
CA GLY A 347 4.40 -12.49 -22.35
C GLY A 347 4.12 -12.11 -23.81
N ASP A 348 3.06 -11.35 -24.04
CA ASP A 348 2.71 -10.83 -25.36
C ASP A 348 3.61 -9.67 -25.75
N VAL A 349 3.73 -8.67 -24.87
CA VAL A 349 4.56 -7.49 -25.10
C VAL A 349 5.54 -7.30 -23.94
N GLY A 350 6.80 -7.00 -24.25
CA GLY A 350 7.82 -6.73 -23.23
C GLY A 350 7.56 -5.39 -22.53
N ILE A 351 7.69 -4.29 -23.27
CA ILE A 351 7.35 -2.94 -22.81
C ILE A 351 6.27 -2.35 -23.72
N GLN A 352 5.13 -1.95 -23.15
CA GLN A 352 4.06 -1.28 -23.86
C GLN A 352 3.98 0.20 -23.45
N VAL A 353 4.01 1.09 -24.43
CA VAL A 353 3.92 2.55 -24.24
C VAL A 353 2.58 3.01 -24.80
N ILE A 354 1.76 3.63 -23.97
CA ILE A 354 0.35 3.87 -24.27
C ILE A 354 0.02 5.33 -24.03
N ALA A 355 -0.66 5.97 -24.98
CA ALA A 355 -1.15 7.34 -24.89
C ALA A 355 -2.65 7.38 -25.17
N ALA A 356 -3.44 7.93 -24.25
CA ALA A 356 -4.88 8.16 -24.39
C ALA A 356 -5.30 9.59 -24.04
N THR A 357 -4.67 10.22 -23.04
CA THR A 357 -5.04 11.56 -22.60
C THR A 357 -3.93 12.58 -22.79
N VAL A 358 -2.67 12.14 -22.74
CA VAL A 358 -1.48 12.97 -22.99
C VAL A 358 -0.49 12.21 -23.85
N ASP A 359 0.38 12.94 -24.55
CA ASP A 359 1.49 12.31 -25.25
C ASP A 359 2.33 11.52 -24.24
N THR A 360 2.66 10.29 -24.62
CA THR A 360 3.42 9.39 -23.78
C THR A 360 4.78 9.14 -24.39
N VAL A 361 5.83 9.42 -23.63
CA VAL A 361 7.20 9.16 -24.04
C VAL A 361 7.86 8.27 -23.00
N ALA A 362 8.37 7.12 -23.41
CA ALA A 362 9.20 6.28 -22.57
C ALA A 362 10.61 6.20 -23.17
N VAL A 363 11.62 6.54 -22.38
CA VAL A 363 13.04 6.35 -22.75
C VAL A 363 13.55 5.09 -22.07
N LEU A 364 13.98 4.12 -22.88
CA LEU A 364 14.38 2.79 -22.46
C LEU A 364 15.91 2.68 -22.55
N HIS A 365 16.58 2.39 -21.44
CA HIS A 365 18.04 2.33 -21.35
C HIS A 365 18.50 0.94 -20.92
N GLU A 366 19.13 0.20 -21.81
CA GLU A 366 19.70 -1.12 -21.45
C GLU A 366 18.68 -2.16 -20.95
N ASP A 367 17.39 -1.97 -21.22
CA ASP A 367 16.38 -3.01 -20.97
C ASP A 367 16.58 -4.19 -21.92
N VAL A 368 16.59 -5.40 -21.36
CA VAL A 368 16.78 -6.65 -22.09
C VAL A 368 15.45 -7.38 -22.20
N ILE A 369 14.92 -7.48 -23.42
CA ILE A 369 13.60 -8.07 -23.67
C ILE A 369 13.74 -9.29 -24.57
N THR A 370 13.24 -10.44 -24.11
CA THR A 370 13.33 -11.70 -24.87
C THR A 370 12.05 -12.53 -24.76
N GLY A 371 11.79 -13.39 -25.75
CA GLY A 371 10.72 -14.40 -25.66
C GLY A 371 9.28 -13.87 -25.71
N THR A 372 9.04 -12.62 -26.13
CA THR A 372 7.70 -12.03 -26.28
C THR A 372 6.97 -12.60 -27.50
N SER A 373 5.65 -12.79 -27.42
CA SER A 373 4.85 -13.40 -28.49
C SER A 373 4.39 -12.40 -29.58
N ILE A 374 4.23 -11.12 -29.23
CA ILE A 374 3.80 -10.04 -30.12
C ILE A 374 4.97 -9.11 -30.45
N ALA A 375 5.55 -8.45 -29.45
CA ALA A 375 6.63 -7.50 -29.68
C ALA A 375 7.50 -7.26 -28.43
N PRO A 376 8.82 -7.04 -28.59
CA PRO A 376 9.65 -6.59 -27.48
C PRO A 376 9.18 -5.23 -26.93
N VAL A 377 8.87 -4.29 -27.82
CA VAL A 377 8.32 -2.96 -27.48
C VAL A 377 7.14 -2.66 -28.39
N GLN A 378 6.05 -2.11 -27.84
CA GLN A 378 4.87 -1.69 -28.62
C GLN A 378 4.37 -0.32 -28.18
N GLU A 379 4.06 0.53 -29.16
CA GLU A 379 3.44 1.84 -28.95
C GLU A 379 1.96 1.76 -29.32
N LEU A 380 1.07 2.26 -28.45
CA LEU A 380 -0.37 2.34 -28.69
C LEU A 380 -0.85 3.77 -28.47
N SER A 381 -1.34 4.39 -29.55
CA SER A 381 -1.86 5.75 -29.54
C SER A 381 -3.38 5.73 -29.69
N CYS A 382 -4.09 6.51 -28.86
CA CYS A 382 -5.52 6.77 -28.98
C CYS A 382 -5.79 8.27 -29.07
N CYS A 383 -7.02 8.61 -29.47
CA CYS A 383 -7.67 9.81 -28.95
C CYS A 383 -7.00 11.15 -29.33
N GLY A 384 -6.14 11.13 -30.36
CA GLY A 384 -5.41 12.30 -30.86
C GLY A 384 -4.08 12.58 -30.18
N VAL A 385 -3.61 11.72 -29.28
CA VAL A 385 -2.29 11.79 -28.63
C VAL A 385 -1.35 10.69 -29.12
N THR A 386 -0.06 10.86 -28.90
CA THR A 386 0.98 9.98 -29.46
C THR A 386 1.73 9.24 -28.35
N ALA A 387 1.90 7.93 -28.52
CA ALA A 387 2.85 7.13 -27.76
C ALA A 387 4.18 7.03 -28.50
N THR A 388 5.30 7.12 -27.78
CA THR A 388 6.65 7.05 -28.34
C THR A 388 7.59 6.34 -27.38
N ALA A 389 8.24 5.29 -27.86
CA ALA A 389 9.30 4.56 -27.17
C ALA A 389 10.65 4.92 -27.80
N ILE A 390 11.56 5.43 -26.98
CA ILE A 390 12.93 5.76 -27.40
C ILE A 390 13.86 4.70 -26.83
N VAL A 391 14.19 3.72 -27.66
CA VAL A 391 15.12 2.63 -27.27
C VAL A 391 16.55 3.10 -27.44
N GLN A 392 17.27 3.24 -26.33
CA GLN A 392 18.69 3.56 -26.32
C GLN A 392 19.49 2.27 -26.10
N THR A 393 20.29 1.94 -27.10
CA THR A 393 21.28 0.84 -27.02
C THR A 393 22.64 1.44 -26.70
N LYS A 394 23.50 0.67 -26.01
CA LYS A 394 24.87 1.07 -25.66
C LYS A 394 25.69 1.55 -26.85
#